data_AF-A0A363TZ63-F1
#
_entry.id   AF-A0A363TZ63-F1
#
_cell.length_a   1.000
_cell.length_b   1.000
_cell.length_c   1.000
_cell.angle_alpha   90.00
_cell.angle_beta   90.00
_cell.angle_gamma   90.00
#
_symmetry.space_group_name_H-M   'P 1'
#
loop_
_entity.id
_entity.type
_entity.pdbx_description
1 polymer ?
#
loop_
_entity_poly.entity_id
_entity_poly.type
_entity_poly.pdbx_seq_one_letter_code
_entity_poly.pdbx_strand_id
1 'polypeptide(L)'
;MRVERAGGHRRCPSLAQGRPRGEALQAVQEPGPGDPVPFVIHRLEFEDLVRAALREDAPFGDPFGAAFPAPVRGAFLAGTAGVFCGGPVAAEVFRQVDASVSVTFVEEGRIVAAGERVGEAGGPAGSLLRGERVALNFLQRLSG
;
A
#
# COMPACT_ATOMS: atom_id res chain seq x y z
N MET A 1 -2.25 -11.75 6.34
CA MET A 1 -0.85 -11.66 5.89
C MET A 1 -0.02 -12.75 6.58
N ARG A 2 1.02 -13.32 5.96
CA ARG A 2 1.91 -14.29 6.62
C ARG A 2 3.26 -13.64 6.91
N VAL A 3 3.68 -13.57 8.18
CA VAL A 3 4.89 -12.84 8.62
C VAL A 3 6.03 -13.81 8.97
N GLU A 4 7.25 -13.53 8.49
CA GLU A 4 8.50 -14.28 8.73
C GLU A 4 9.64 -13.33 9.12
N ARG A 5 10.65 -13.83 9.86
CA ARG A 5 11.80 -13.02 10.31
C ARG A 5 12.76 -12.72 9.16
N ALA A 6 13.18 -11.46 9.03
CA ALA A 6 14.07 -11.02 7.97
C ALA A 6 15.55 -11.38 8.25
N GLY A 7 16.16 -12.21 7.39
CA GLY A 7 17.61 -12.36 7.27
C GLY A 7 18.25 -11.13 6.60
N GLY A 8 19.52 -10.86 6.93
CA GLY A 8 20.13 -9.52 6.84
C GLY A 8 20.87 -9.12 5.56
N HIS A 9 21.40 -7.88 5.63
CA HIS A 9 22.49 -7.23 4.86
C HIS A 9 22.21 -6.66 3.45
N ARG A 10 22.16 -5.32 3.31
CA ARG A 10 23.30 -4.41 2.96
C ARG A 10 22.79 -2.99 2.62
N ARG A 11 23.60 -1.98 2.96
CA ARG A 11 23.35 -0.53 2.76
C ARG A 11 23.65 -0.11 1.31
N CYS A 12 22.88 0.85 0.78
CA CYS A 12 23.26 1.68 -0.36
C CYS A 12 23.10 3.18 -0.01
N PRO A 13 23.94 4.07 -0.57
CA PRO A 13 24.09 5.45 -0.12
C PRO A 13 23.15 6.44 -0.83
N SER A 14 23.06 7.62 -0.22
CA SER A 14 22.24 8.79 -0.55
C SER A 14 22.48 9.40 -1.93
N LEU A 15 21.40 9.77 -2.62
CA LEU A 15 21.41 10.77 -3.69
C LEU A 15 20.49 11.93 -3.30
N ALA A 16 21.12 13.08 -3.07
CA ALA A 16 20.48 14.38 -3.12
C ALA A 16 20.14 14.72 -4.59
N GLN A 17 19.01 15.39 -4.83
CA GLN A 17 18.89 16.55 -5.74
C GLN A 17 17.43 17.00 -5.95
N GLY A 18 17.22 18.33 -5.81
CA GLY A 18 16.33 19.14 -6.64
C GLY A 18 14.81 18.97 -6.52
N ARG A 19 14.13 19.90 -5.86
CA ARG A 19 12.70 20.18 -6.09
C ARG A 19 12.55 21.27 -7.16
N PRO A 20 11.91 21.05 -8.31
CA PRO A 20 11.34 22.13 -9.07
C PRO A 20 9.99 22.53 -8.45
N ARG A 21 9.81 23.85 -8.29
CA ARG A 21 8.56 24.51 -7.93
C ARG A 21 7.69 24.61 -9.19
N GLY A 22 6.43 24.21 -9.06
CA GLY A 22 5.31 24.69 -9.89
C GLY A 22 5.31 24.25 -11.35
N GLU A 23 4.62 23.16 -11.65
CA GLU A 23 4.03 22.97 -12.97
C GLU A 23 2.52 22.82 -12.82
N ALA A 24 1.82 23.60 -13.63
CA ALA A 24 0.38 23.77 -13.61
C ALA A 24 -0.35 22.43 -13.71
N LEU A 25 -1.39 22.26 -12.89
CA LEU A 25 -2.42 21.25 -13.08
C LEU A 25 -3.10 21.54 -14.43
N GLN A 26 -2.60 20.94 -15.51
CA GLN A 26 -3.27 20.99 -16.80
C GLN A 26 -4.61 20.27 -16.66
N ALA A 27 -5.66 20.92 -17.15
CA ALA A 27 -7.01 20.38 -17.20
C ALA A 27 -6.98 19.02 -17.91
N VAL A 28 -7.35 17.97 -17.18
CA VAL A 28 -7.57 16.64 -17.75
C VAL A 28 -8.82 16.75 -18.62
N GLN A 29 -8.68 16.48 -19.92
CA GLN A 29 -9.79 16.45 -20.83
C GLN A 29 -10.61 15.18 -20.58
N GLU A 30 -11.91 15.33 -20.33
CA GLU A 30 -12.83 14.20 -20.10
C GLU A 30 -12.78 13.21 -21.27
N PRO A 31 -12.68 11.89 -21.01
CA PRO A 31 -12.63 10.86 -22.05
C PRO A 31 -13.94 10.81 -22.85
N GLY A 32 -13.83 10.52 -24.14
CA GLY A 32 -14.99 10.41 -25.03
C GLY A 32 -15.84 9.16 -24.73
N PRO A 33 -17.11 9.11 -25.18
CA PRO A 33 -17.95 7.94 -25.02
C PRO A 33 -17.37 6.75 -25.79
N GLY A 34 -16.83 5.76 -25.08
CA GLY A 34 -16.27 4.53 -25.65
C GLY A 34 -14.76 4.37 -25.50
N ASP A 35 -14.04 5.39 -25.01
CA ASP A 35 -12.63 5.25 -24.66
C ASP A 35 -12.50 4.42 -23.37
N PRO A 36 -11.50 3.52 -23.24
CA PRO A 36 -11.18 2.92 -21.96
C PRO A 36 -10.79 4.06 -21.03
N VAL A 37 -11.70 4.41 -20.11
CA VAL A 37 -11.39 5.38 -19.07
C VAL A 37 -10.21 4.81 -18.30
N PRO A 38 -9.03 5.46 -18.30
CA PRO A 38 -7.98 5.00 -17.44
C PRO A 38 -8.55 5.10 -16.03
N PHE A 39 -8.54 4.00 -15.27
CA PHE A 39 -8.96 4.00 -13.87
C PHE A 39 -7.90 4.76 -13.08
N VAL A 40 -7.89 6.08 -13.26
CA VAL A 40 -7.02 7.00 -12.55
C VAL A 40 -7.80 7.37 -11.31
N ILE A 41 -7.64 6.60 -10.24
CA ILE A 41 -7.93 7.17 -8.94
C ILE A 41 -6.91 8.30 -8.79
N HIS A 42 -7.37 9.55 -8.86
CA HIS A 42 -6.50 10.69 -8.63
C HIS A 42 -5.82 10.50 -7.29
N ARG A 43 -4.47 10.52 -7.27
CA ARG A 43 -3.66 10.19 -6.10
C ARG A 43 -4.12 10.91 -4.83
N LEU A 44 -4.55 12.16 -4.98
CA LEU A 44 -5.03 12.99 -3.88
C LEU A 44 -6.34 12.47 -3.24
N GLU A 45 -7.19 11.74 -3.96
CA GLU A 45 -8.50 11.34 -3.44
C GLU A 45 -8.44 10.11 -2.53
N PHE A 46 -7.54 9.16 -2.79
CA PHE A 46 -7.43 7.99 -1.90
C PHE A 46 -6.54 8.25 -0.67
N GLU A 47 -5.67 9.27 -0.69
CA GLU A 47 -4.85 9.62 0.48
C GLU A 47 -5.70 10.00 1.69
N ASP A 48 -6.76 10.79 1.47
CA ASP A 48 -7.67 11.20 2.54
C ASP A 48 -8.61 10.06 2.99
N LEU A 49 -9.02 9.18 2.07
CA LEU A 49 -9.75 7.95 2.42
C LEU A 49 -8.89 7.03 3.30
N VAL A 50 -7.63 6.82 2.93
CA VAL A 50 -6.67 6.03 3.72
C VAL A 50 -6.46 6.68 5.10
N ARG A 51 -6.29 8.01 5.14
CA ARG A 51 -6.14 8.75 6.39
C ARG A 51 -7.35 8.58 7.31
N ALA A 52 -8.56 8.67 6.75
CA ALA A 52 -9.80 8.48 7.50
C ALA A 52 -9.91 7.04 8.03
N ALA A 53 -9.63 6.04 7.19
CA ALA A 53 -9.65 4.63 7.58
C ALA A 53 -8.65 4.31 8.69
N LEU A 54 -7.43 4.87 8.63
CA LEU A 54 -6.41 4.70 9.67
C LEU A 54 -6.82 5.35 11.00
N ARG A 55 -7.53 6.47 10.97
CA ARG A 55 -8.06 7.14 12.18
C ARG A 55 -9.21 6.35 12.80
N GLU A 56 -10.06 5.75 11.98
CA GLU A 56 -11.13 4.85 12.46
C GLU A 56 -10.56 3.58 13.11
N ASP A 57 -9.51 3.02 12.52
CA ASP A 57 -8.88 1.79 12.99
C ASP A 57 -8.20 1.94 14.35
N ALA A 58 -7.51 3.07 14.54
CA ALA A 58 -6.71 3.37 15.72
C ALA A 58 -6.99 4.79 16.25
N PRO A 59 -8.18 5.04 16.81
CA PRO A 59 -8.61 6.40 17.21
C PRO A 59 -7.78 6.98 18.35
N PHE A 60 -7.10 6.14 19.13
CA PHE A 60 -6.26 6.55 20.27
C PHE A 60 -4.75 6.39 19.99
N GLY A 61 -4.37 6.23 18.72
CA GLY A 61 -2.98 5.96 18.32
C GLY A 61 -2.60 4.49 18.44
N ASP A 62 -1.29 4.20 18.38
CA ASP A 62 -0.75 2.85 18.36
C ASP A 62 -0.17 2.45 19.74
N PRO A 63 -0.91 1.69 20.56
CA PRO A 63 -0.39 1.21 21.85
C PRO A 63 0.72 0.16 21.69
N PHE A 64 0.92 -0.43 20.50
CA PHE A 64 1.87 -1.51 20.25
C PHE A 64 3.12 -1.10 19.46
N GLY A 65 3.20 0.13 18.96
CA GLY A 65 4.25 0.58 18.04
C GLY A 65 5.68 0.41 18.58
N ALA A 66 5.88 0.55 19.89
CA ALA A 66 7.18 0.35 20.54
C ALA A 66 7.43 -1.10 21.02
N ALA A 67 6.41 -1.95 21.04
CA ALA A 67 6.51 -3.30 21.59
C ALA A 67 7.27 -4.27 20.67
N PHE A 68 7.35 -3.97 19.37
CA PHE A 68 7.95 -4.86 18.36
C PHE A 68 8.90 -4.12 17.40
N PRO A 69 10.10 -3.73 17.86
CA PRO A 69 11.05 -2.96 17.05
C PRO A 69 11.78 -3.79 15.98
N ALA A 70 11.71 -5.12 16.04
CA ALA A 70 12.42 -5.99 15.10
C ALA A 70 11.76 -5.92 13.70
N PRO A 71 12.55 -5.74 12.63
CA PRO A 71 12.02 -5.78 11.28
C PRO A 71 11.61 -7.20 10.91
N VAL A 72 10.46 -7.32 10.27
CA VAL A 72 9.92 -8.58 9.76
C VAL A 72 9.52 -8.40 8.30
N ARG A 73 9.32 -9.51 7.60
CA ARG A 73 8.74 -9.53 6.26
C ARG A 73 7.39 -10.21 6.33
N GLY A 74 6.44 -9.77 5.53
CA GLY A 74 5.18 -10.47 5.36
C GLY A 74 4.76 -10.57 3.91
N ALA A 75 3.98 -11.60 3.60
CA ALA A 75 3.41 -11.84 2.29
C ALA A 75 1.90 -11.63 2.31
N PHE A 76 1.40 -10.99 1.25
CA PHE A 76 -0.02 -10.96 0.91
C PHE A 76 -0.33 -12.16 0.03
N LEU A 77 -1.31 -12.95 0.45
CA LEU A 77 -1.78 -14.12 -0.28
C LEU A 77 -3.21 -13.87 -0.72
N ALA A 78 -3.52 -14.19 -1.98
CA ALA A 78 -4.89 -14.17 -2.48
C ALA A 78 -5.71 -15.25 -1.75
N GLY A 79 -6.82 -14.86 -1.12
CA GLY A 79 -7.71 -15.83 -0.45
C GLY A 79 -8.51 -16.67 -1.43
N THR A 80 -8.84 -16.08 -2.57
CA THR A 80 -9.64 -16.66 -3.66
C THR A 80 -8.97 -16.38 -5.00
N ALA A 81 -9.37 -17.11 -6.04
CA ALA A 81 -8.98 -16.75 -7.40
C ALA A 81 -9.79 -15.51 -7.85
N GLY A 82 -9.14 -14.61 -8.59
CA GLY A 82 -9.77 -13.35 -8.98
C GLY A 82 -8.81 -12.42 -9.73
N VAL A 83 -9.15 -11.13 -9.75
CA VAL A 83 -8.33 -10.08 -10.36
C VAL A 83 -7.77 -9.20 -9.24
N PHE A 84 -6.46 -9.02 -9.22
CA PHE A 84 -5.80 -8.17 -8.23
C PHE A 84 -6.01 -6.68 -8.55
N CYS A 85 -6.51 -5.92 -7.57
CA CYS A 85 -6.71 -4.48 -7.66
C CYS A 85 -6.53 -3.82 -6.29
N GLY A 86 -5.99 -2.60 -6.28
CA GLY A 86 -5.83 -1.77 -5.08
C GLY A 86 -4.43 -1.77 -4.47
N GLY A 87 -3.41 -2.27 -5.17
CA GLY A 87 -2.02 -2.25 -4.74
C GLY A 87 -1.52 -0.85 -4.36
N PRO A 88 -1.75 0.21 -5.17
CA PRO A 88 -1.36 1.58 -4.81
C PRO A 88 -2.04 2.10 -3.53
N VAL A 89 -3.32 1.77 -3.31
CA VAL A 89 -4.07 2.19 -2.12
C VAL A 89 -3.54 1.46 -0.88
N ALA A 90 -3.28 0.16 -0.98
CA ALA A 90 -2.67 -0.61 0.09
C ALA A 90 -1.24 -0.11 0.40
N ALA A 91 -0.46 0.26 -0.62
CA ALA A 91 0.86 0.83 -0.41
C ALA A 91 0.82 2.17 0.33
N GLU A 92 -0.18 2.99 0.02
CA GLU A 92 -0.42 4.26 0.70
C GLU A 92 -0.74 4.09 2.19
N VAL A 93 -1.49 3.04 2.56
CA VAL A 93 -1.73 2.70 3.97
C VAL A 93 -0.42 2.57 4.72
N PHE A 94 0.51 1.76 4.21
CA PHE A 94 1.81 1.56 4.86
C PHE A 94 2.66 2.83 4.87
N ARG A 95 2.61 3.63 3.80
CA ARG A 95 3.32 4.92 3.74
C ARG A 95 2.85 5.89 4.81
N GLN A 96 1.54 5.97 5.08
CA GLN A 96 0.99 6.83 6.13
C GLN A 96 1.21 6.27 7.53
N VAL A 97 1.27 4.95 7.68
CA VAL A 97 1.58 4.29 8.95
C VAL A 97 3.04 4.53 9.34
N ASP A 98 3.97 4.26 8.43
CA ASP A 98 5.41 4.36 8.64
C ASP A 98 6.15 4.37 7.28
N ALA A 99 6.80 5.48 6.95
CA ALA A 99 7.53 5.65 5.69
C ALA A 99 8.74 4.71 5.53
N SER A 100 9.17 4.02 6.61
CA SER A 100 10.23 3.00 6.54
C SER A 100 9.76 1.63 6.04
N VAL A 101 8.43 1.42 5.96
CA VAL A 101 7.86 0.18 5.43
C VAL A 101 8.00 0.14 3.91
N SER A 102 8.66 -0.91 3.41
CA SER A 102 8.69 -1.23 1.98
C SER A 102 7.55 -2.17 1.64
N VAL A 103 6.83 -1.92 0.56
CA VAL A 103 5.75 -2.80 0.08
C VAL A 103 5.75 -2.86 -1.45
N THR A 104 5.51 -4.05 -1.98
CA THR A 104 5.43 -4.32 -3.43
C THR A 104 4.26 -5.24 -3.70
N PHE A 105 3.52 -4.97 -4.77
CA PHE A 105 2.40 -5.78 -5.23
C PHE A 105 2.59 -6.21 -6.68
N VAL A 106 1.84 -7.23 -7.11
CA VAL A 106 1.69 -7.57 -8.52
C VAL A 106 0.94 -6.45 -9.28
N GLU A 107 0.97 -6.52 -10.60
CA GLU A 107 0.32 -5.54 -11.46
C GLU A 107 -1.20 -5.50 -11.27
N GLU A 108 -1.78 -4.30 -11.34
CA GLU A 108 -3.23 -4.09 -11.32
C GLU A 108 -3.88 -4.79 -12.52
N GLY A 109 -5.01 -5.46 -12.30
CA GLY A 109 -5.70 -6.22 -13.33
C GLY A 109 -5.13 -7.63 -13.56
N ARG A 110 -4.09 -8.04 -12.82
CA ARG A 110 -3.53 -9.39 -12.93
C ARG A 110 -4.49 -10.44 -12.38
N ILE A 111 -4.71 -11.52 -13.14
CA ILE A 111 -5.44 -12.70 -12.66
C ILE A 111 -4.55 -13.47 -11.67
N VAL A 112 -5.11 -13.81 -10.51
CA VAL A 112 -4.42 -14.50 -9.42
C VAL A 112 -5.17 -15.76 -9.01
N ALA A 113 -4.45 -16.80 -8.59
CA ALA A 113 -5.01 -18.03 -8.05
C ALA A 113 -5.15 -17.96 -6.51
N ALA A 114 -6.06 -18.76 -5.94
CA ALA A 114 -6.16 -18.89 -4.49
C ALA A 114 -4.84 -19.41 -3.89
N GLY A 115 -4.38 -18.76 -2.82
CA GLY A 115 -3.11 -19.03 -2.16
C GLY A 115 -1.89 -18.38 -2.82
N GLU A 116 -2.05 -17.73 -3.98
CA GLU A 116 -0.94 -17.09 -4.69
C GLU A 116 -0.44 -15.85 -3.95
N ARG A 117 0.87 -15.62 -4.00
CA ARG A 117 1.48 -14.41 -3.46
C ARG A 117 1.21 -13.22 -4.39
N VAL A 118 0.52 -12.22 -3.87
CA VAL A 118 0.15 -10.99 -4.61
C VAL A 118 0.96 -9.77 -4.18
N GLY A 119 1.72 -9.89 -3.10
CA GLY A 119 2.62 -8.84 -2.65
C GLY A 119 3.47 -9.22 -1.46
N GLU A 120 4.40 -8.34 -1.12
CA GLU A 120 5.31 -8.46 0.00
C GLU A 120 5.43 -7.11 0.71
N ALA A 121 5.56 -7.14 2.04
CA ALA A 121 5.90 -5.98 2.84
C ALA A 121 7.04 -6.29 3.81
N GLY A 122 7.82 -5.27 4.16
CA GLY A 122 8.95 -5.37 5.08
C GLY A 122 9.11 -4.09 5.88
N GLY A 123 9.42 -4.23 7.16
CA GLY A 123 9.53 -3.09 8.08
C GLY A 123 9.34 -3.51 9.53
N PRO A 124 9.24 -2.56 10.47
CA PRO A 124 8.97 -2.86 11.87
C PRO A 124 7.67 -3.65 12.00
N ALA A 125 7.67 -4.69 12.84
CA ALA A 125 6.50 -5.55 13.04
C ALA A 125 5.27 -4.76 13.50
N GLY A 126 5.42 -3.78 14.40
CA GLY A 126 4.33 -2.90 14.83
C GLY A 126 3.70 -2.16 13.65
N SER A 127 4.53 -1.53 12.81
CA SER A 127 4.09 -0.80 11.62
C SER A 127 3.36 -1.68 10.61
N LEU A 128 3.87 -2.90 10.37
CA LEU A 128 3.22 -3.85 9.46
C LEU A 128 1.85 -4.31 9.99
N LEU A 129 1.76 -4.66 11.28
CA LEU A 129 0.51 -5.12 11.89
C LEU A 129 -0.53 -3.99 11.96
N ARG A 130 -0.10 -2.76 12.22
CA ARG A 130 -0.98 -1.58 12.25
C ARG A 130 -1.61 -1.30 10.88
N GLY A 131 -0.85 -1.45 9.80
CA GLY A 131 -1.35 -1.23 8.44
C GLY A 131 -2.17 -2.40 7.89
N GLU A 132 -2.02 -3.61 8.44
CA GLU A 132 -2.56 -4.83 7.84
C GLU A 132 -4.08 -4.78 7.63
N ARG A 133 -4.86 -4.48 8.68
CA ARG A 133 -6.33 -4.53 8.59
C ARG A 133 -6.86 -3.53 7.57
N VAL A 134 -6.35 -2.30 7.60
CA VAL A 134 -6.75 -1.25 6.68
C VAL A 134 -6.35 -1.58 5.24
N ALA A 135 -5.13 -2.06 5.01
CA ALA A 135 -4.67 -2.45 3.68
C ALA A 135 -5.48 -3.62 3.11
N LEU A 136 -5.73 -4.68 3.89
CA LEU A 136 -6.55 -5.81 3.47
C LEU A 136 -7.99 -5.40 3.16
N ASN A 137 -8.56 -4.49 3.98
CA ASN A 137 -9.90 -3.96 3.78
C ASN A 137 -10.06 -3.20 2.46
N PHE A 138 -9.03 -2.51 1.98
CA PHE A 138 -9.02 -1.89 0.66
C PHE A 138 -8.88 -2.94 -0.45
N LEU A 139 -7.87 -3.82 -0.33
CA LEU A 139 -7.60 -4.85 -1.34
C LEU A 139 -8.81 -5.76 -1.57
N GLN A 140 -9.48 -6.20 -0.51
CA GLN A 140 -10.66 -7.06 -0.61
C GLN A 140 -11.83 -6.36 -1.31
N ARG A 141 -12.11 -5.09 -0.97
CA ARG A 141 -13.21 -4.34 -1.60
C ARG A 141 -12.95 -4.00 -3.06
N LEU A 142 -11.70 -3.78 -3.43
CA LEU A 142 -11.30 -3.42 -4.79
C LEU A 142 -11.10 -4.65 -5.69
N SER A 143 -10.65 -5.78 -5.13
CA SER A 143 -10.40 -7.03 -5.88
C SER A 143 -11.64 -7.94 -6.00
N GLY A 144 -12.67 -7.73 -5.16
CA GLY A 144 -13.92 -8.52 -5.17
C GLY A 144 -13.93 -9.66 -4.16
#